data_AF-K4ACK9-F1
#
_entry.id   AF-K4ACK9-F1
#
_cell.length_a   1.000
_cell.length_b   1.000
_cell.length_c   1.000
_cell.angle_alpha   90.00
_cell.angle_beta   90.00
_cell.angle_gamma   90.00
#
_symmetry.space_group_name_H-M   'P 1'
#
loop_
_entity.id
_entity.type
_entity.pdbx_description
1 polymer ?
#
loop_
_entity_poly.entity_id
_entity_poly.type
_entity_poly.pdbx_seq_one_letter_code
_entity_poly.pdbx_strand_id
1 'polypeptide(L)'
;MGSKKKSKPCRSKKKAKTSADQAQALDYVRAWAHLAPPEPSAADADTDDFLPAQAARGGGGGDVLFELHSHSNHSDGFLSPTALVERAHRNGVKALALTDHDTMAGIPEAVSAASKFGIRIIPGVEISALYNPREVAGAGEPVHILAYYGTCGPSRYDELYSMLLNIRDGRYLRAKNMLAKLNRLKVPIKWEHITKIAGFSELAEKYGLLKLGGSDFHGRGGKDESDIGTVKLAITTLCCFLKMARPIWSTAMKDILLKFAEEPSSANLGNIIKFGQLTNADAFSPINTGIDVVDFCLSSWSSNDDMEDVELEEVRLKLAHYAAER
;
A
#
# COMPACT_ATOMS: atom_id res chain seq x y z
N MET A 1 -61.77 14.04 39.38
CA MET A 1 -60.35 14.15 38.98
C MET A 1 -60.09 13.23 37.79
N GLY A 2 -60.21 13.75 36.57
CA GLY A 2 -59.99 12.99 35.34
C GLY A 2 -58.95 13.68 34.47
N SER A 3 -57.69 13.26 34.58
CA SER A 3 -56.57 13.87 33.84
C SER A 3 -56.44 13.25 32.46
N LYS A 4 -56.77 14.05 31.42
CA LYS A 4 -56.49 13.78 30.01
C LYS A 4 -54.98 13.61 29.78
N LYS A 5 -54.52 12.43 29.38
CA LYS A 5 -53.15 12.23 28.84
C LYS A 5 -53.12 12.72 27.39
N LYS A 6 -52.41 13.83 27.15
CA LYS A 6 -52.05 14.32 25.81
C LYS A 6 -51.02 13.37 25.17
N SER A 7 -51.26 13.04 23.90
CA SER A 7 -50.37 12.31 22.99
C SER A 7 -49.01 12.99 22.84
N LYS A 8 -47.91 12.21 22.84
CA LYS A 8 -46.62 12.64 22.28
C LYS A 8 -46.41 11.96 20.92
N PRO A 9 -45.94 12.69 19.89
CA PRO A 9 -45.82 12.14 18.55
C PRO A 9 -44.60 11.22 18.43
N CYS A 10 -44.78 10.10 17.73
CA CYS A 10 -43.71 9.19 17.33
C CYS A 10 -42.77 9.93 16.38
N ARG A 11 -41.50 10.12 16.77
CA ARG A 11 -40.50 10.76 15.93
C ARG A 11 -39.98 9.73 14.92
N SER A 12 -40.27 10.01 13.65
CA SER A 12 -39.98 9.22 12.47
C SER A 12 -38.50 9.25 12.06
N LYS A 13 -38.07 8.11 11.49
CA LYS A 13 -37.12 7.95 10.36
C LYS A 13 -35.77 8.69 10.44
N LYS A 14 -34.73 7.97 10.88
CA LYS A 14 -33.30 8.34 10.69
C LYS A 14 -32.46 7.26 9.96
N LYS A 15 -33.10 6.33 9.23
CA LYS A 15 -32.42 5.17 8.57
C LYS A 15 -32.11 5.33 7.07
N ALA A 16 -32.63 6.36 6.38
CA ALA A 16 -32.47 6.48 4.93
C ALA A 16 -31.16 7.18 4.49
N LYS A 17 -30.69 8.18 5.25
CA LYS A 17 -29.49 8.97 4.90
C LYS A 17 -28.21 8.13 4.89
N THR A 18 -28.07 7.24 5.87
CA THR A 18 -26.88 6.37 6.02
C THR A 18 -26.72 5.37 4.88
N SER A 19 -27.81 4.93 4.24
CA SER A 19 -27.74 3.97 3.13
C SER A 19 -27.32 4.63 1.81
N ALA A 20 -27.73 5.89 1.58
CA ALA A 20 -27.33 6.65 0.41
C ALA A 20 -25.84 7.04 0.49
N ASP A 21 -25.39 7.48 1.66
CA ASP A 21 -23.98 7.79 1.92
C ASP A 21 -23.08 6.55 1.74
N GLN A 22 -23.56 5.36 2.15
CA GLN A 22 -22.85 4.09 1.93
C GLN A 22 -22.80 3.69 0.45
N ALA A 23 -23.89 3.87 -0.30
CA ALA A 23 -23.92 3.59 -1.74
C ALA A 23 -22.96 4.51 -2.51
N GLN A 24 -22.99 5.82 -2.22
CA GLN A 24 -22.07 6.78 -2.83
C GLN A 24 -20.59 6.47 -2.47
N ALA A 25 -20.32 6.09 -1.22
CA ALA A 25 -18.98 5.69 -0.81
C ALA A 25 -18.52 4.42 -1.54
N LEU A 26 -19.41 3.44 -1.73
CA LEU A 26 -19.12 2.21 -2.45
C LEU A 26 -18.82 2.46 -3.93
N ASP A 27 -19.61 3.30 -4.60
CA ASP A 27 -19.39 3.66 -6.00
C ASP A 27 -18.04 4.39 -6.17
N TYR A 28 -17.74 5.34 -5.28
CA TYR A 28 -16.46 6.06 -5.27
C TYR A 28 -15.26 5.12 -5.09
N VAL A 29 -15.35 4.18 -4.14
CA VAL A 29 -14.28 3.20 -3.88
C VAL A 29 -14.14 2.20 -5.03
N ARG A 30 -15.25 1.71 -5.59
CA ARG A 30 -15.25 0.78 -6.74
C ARG A 30 -14.57 1.38 -7.95
N ALA A 31 -14.96 2.61 -8.30
CA ALA A 31 -14.38 3.33 -9.44
C ALA A 31 -12.86 3.48 -9.30
N TRP A 32 -12.36 3.67 -8.09
CA TRP A 32 -10.92 3.76 -7.84
C TRP A 32 -10.20 2.39 -7.83
N ALA A 33 -10.80 1.37 -7.21
CA ALA A 33 -10.16 0.08 -6.99
C ALA A 33 -10.04 -0.77 -8.26
N HIS A 34 -11.01 -0.67 -9.17
CA HIS A 34 -10.96 -1.39 -10.43
C HIS A 34 -10.09 -0.65 -11.43
N LEU A 35 -8.91 -1.20 -11.71
CA LEU A 35 -8.14 -0.83 -12.89
C LEU A 35 -8.89 -1.35 -14.12
N ALA A 36 -8.88 -0.59 -15.22
CA ALA A 36 -9.39 -1.11 -16.49
C ALA A 36 -8.65 -2.42 -16.81
N PRO A 37 -9.34 -3.52 -17.15
CA PRO A 37 -8.66 -4.77 -17.48
C PRO A 37 -7.73 -4.55 -18.68
N PRO A 38 -6.55 -5.20 -18.72
CA PRO A 38 -5.79 -5.27 -19.96
C PRO A 38 -6.68 -5.90 -21.04
N GLU A 39 -6.66 -5.34 -22.24
CA GLU A 39 -7.33 -5.92 -23.41
C GLU A 39 -6.92 -7.40 -23.53
N PRO A 40 -7.88 -8.33 -23.66
CA PRO A 40 -7.56 -9.75 -23.67
C PRO A 40 -6.65 -10.07 -24.86
N SER A 41 -5.45 -10.57 -24.57
CA SER A 41 -4.63 -11.22 -25.58
C SER A 41 -5.38 -12.48 -26.05
N ALA A 42 -5.45 -12.71 -27.36
CA ALA A 42 -6.17 -13.84 -27.95
C ALA A 42 -5.61 -15.23 -27.58
N ALA A 43 -4.62 -15.32 -26.69
CA ALA A 43 -3.93 -16.54 -26.30
C ALA A 43 -4.36 -17.12 -24.94
N ASP A 44 -5.09 -16.37 -24.09
CA ASP A 44 -5.34 -16.77 -22.69
C ASP A 44 -6.75 -17.38 -22.47
N ALA A 45 -7.32 -18.01 -23.50
CA ALA A 45 -8.61 -18.70 -23.41
C ALA A 45 -8.49 -20.13 -22.84
N ASP A 46 -7.58 -20.35 -21.88
CA ASP A 46 -7.52 -21.59 -21.12
C ASP A 46 -7.91 -21.32 -19.66
N THR A 47 -8.73 -22.21 -19.12
CA THR A 47 -9.51 -22.04 -17.90
C THR A 47 -8.68 -21.55 -16.70
N ASP A 48 -9.10 -20.44 -16.11
CA ASP A 48 -8.55 -19.88 -14.86
C ASP A 48 -8.90 -20.80 -13.66
N ASP A 49 -8.14 -21.90 -13.54
CA ASP A 49 -8.26 -22.95 -12.53
C ASP A 49 -7.82 -22.51 -11.11
N PHE A 50 -7.47 -21.23 -10.92
CA PHE A 50 -6.94 -20.69 -9.66
C PHE A 50 -7.99 -20.05 -8.74
N LEU A 51 -9.26 -19.98 -9.14
CA LEU A 51 -10.33 -19.48 -8.27
C LEU A 51 -10.82 -20.59 -7.32
N PRO A 52 -10.78 -20.41 -6.00
CA PRO A 52 -11.46 -21.32 -5.09
C PRO A 52 -12.97 -21.30 -5.39
N ALA A 53 -13.63 -22.46 -5.32
CA ALA A 53 -15.07 -22.62 -5.55
C ALA A 53 -15.98 -21.72 -4.67
N GLN A 54 -15.45 -21.07 -3.63
CA GLN A 54 -16.15 -20.08 -2.84
C GLN A 54 -16.23 -18.67 -3.49
N ALA A 55 -15.27 -18.29 -4.34
CA ALA A 55 -15.31 -17.02 -5.07
C ALA A 55 -16.30 -17.05 -6.25
N ALA A 56 -16.59 -18.25 -6.78
CA ALA A 56 -17.51 -18.45 -7.90
C ALA A 56 -19.01 -18.34 -7.52
N ARG A 57 -19.36 -18.22 -6.24
CA ARG A 57 -20.74 -18.00 -5.76
C ARG A 57 -20.92 -16.57 -5.24
N GLY A 58 -20.90 -15.60 -6.16
CA GLY A 58 -21.05 -14.19 -5.81
C GLY A 58 -21.47 -13.29 -6.97
N GLY A 59 -22.34 -13.75 -7.87
CA GLY A 59 -23.01 -12.87 -8.83
C GLY A 59 -23.97 -11.92 -8.10
N GLY A 60 -23.59 -10.64 -7.98
CA GLY A 60 -24.47 -9.56 -7.51
C GLY A 60 -23.86 -8.70 -6.40
N GLY A 61 -23.17 -7.61 -6.78
CA GLY A 61 -22.88 -6.48 -5.89
C GLY A 61 -21.80 -6.69 -4.82
N GLY A 62 -20.77 -7.49 -5.11
CA GLY A 62 -19.74 -7.90 -4.14
C GLY A 62 -18.98 -6.75 -3.44
N ASP A 63 -18.72 -6.94 -2.16
CA ASP A 63 -17.85 -6.09 -1.34
C ASP A 63 -16.48 -5.94 -2.03
N VAL A 64 -15.94 -4.73 -2.05
CA VAL A 64 -14.58 -4.49 -2.52
C VAL A 64 -13.63 -4.73 -1.34
N LEU A 65 -12.75 -5.73 -1.47
CA LEU A 65 -11.82 -6.10 -0.43
C LEU A 65 -10.49 -5.36 -0.57
N PHE A 66 -9.97 -4.90 0.56
CA PHE A 66 -8.75 -4.11 0.66
C PHE A 66 -7.86 -4.69 1.74
N GLU A 67 -6.56 -4.54 1.52
CA GLU A 67 -5.55 -4.72 2.54
C GLU A 67 -4.71 -3.46 2.61
N LEU A 68 -4.57 -2.89 3.80
CA LEU A 68 -3.88 -1.62 4.02
C LEU A 68 -2.62 -1.78 4.89
N HIS A 69 -2.36 -2.96 5.46
CA HIS A 69 -1.18 -3.17 6.30
C HIS A 69 -0.67 -4.60 6.13
N SER A 70 0.34 -4.75 5.27
CA SER A 70 0.94 -6.06 4.98
C SER A 70 2.46 -5.98 4.80
N HIS A 71 3.12 -7.07 5.14
CA HIS A 71 4.57 -7.21 5.08
C HIS A 71 5.00 -8.34 4.15
N SER A 72 6.14 -8.15 3.53
CA SER A 72 6.86 -9.13 2.73
C SER A 72 8.18 -9.52 3.40
N ASN A 73 8.91 -10.43 2.75
CA ASN A 73 10.26 -10.82 3.16
C ASN A 73 11.32 -9.72 2.98
N HIS A 74 10.95 -8.52 2.52
CA HIS A 74 11.81 -7.34 2.56
C HIS A 74 11.90 -6.71 3.96
N SER A 75 10.96 -7.01 4.87
CA SER A 75 11.05 -6.73 6.31
C SER A 75 11.03 -8.03 7.11
N ASP A 76 9.87 -8.37 7.68
CA ASP A 76 9.63 -9.49 8.58
C ASP A 76 8.38 -10.30 8.19
N GLY A 77 7.88 -10.11 6.98
CA GLY A 77 6.92 -11.00 6.34
C GLY A 77 7.57 -12.30 5.85
N PHE A 78 6.75 -13.33 5.63
CA PHE A 78 7.16 -14.65 5.16
C PHE A 78 7.09 -14.78 3.64
N LEU A 79 6.14 -14.08 3.01
CA LEU A 79 5.90 -14.13 1.58
C LEU A 79 6.80 -13.14 0.85
N SER A 80 7.26 -13.48 -0.36
CA SER A 80 7.80 -12.47 -1.26
C SER A 80 6.68 -11.50 -1.68
N PRO A 81 7.00 -10.28 -2.15
CA PRO A 81 6.00 -9.37 -2.71
C PRO A 81 5.11 -10.03 -3.77
N THR A 82 5.67 -10.86 -4.66
CA THR A 82 4.89 -11.63 -5.65
C THR A 82 3.90 -12.58 -4.98
N ALA A 83 4.36 -13.42 -4.06
CA ALA A 83 3.51 -14.41 -3.39
C ALA A 83 2.44 -13.76 -2.50
N LEU A 84 2.73 -12.56 -1.96
CA LEU A 84 1.78 -11.74 -1.22
C LEU A 84 0.63 -11.26 -2.12
N VAL A 85 0.96 -10.77 -3.33
CA VAL A 85 -0.03 -10.36 -4.33
C VAL A 85 -0.88 -11.53 -4.80
N GLU A 86 -0.27 -12.69 -5.08
CA GLU A 86 -1.00 -13.91 -5.46
C GLU A 86 -1.95 -14.39 -4.36
N ARG A 87 -1.54 -14.26 -3.09
CA ARG A 87 -2.41 -14.55 -1.94
C ARG A 87 -3.59 -13.58 -1.90
N ALA A 88 -3.32 -12.28 -2.06
CA ALA A 88 -4.35 -11.25 -2.08
C ALA A 88 -5.38 -11.49 -3.20
N HIS A 89 -4.91 -11.85 -4.40
CA HIS A 89 -5.75 -12.20 -5.54
C HIS A 89 -6.70 -13.37 -5.23
N ARG A 90 -6.16 -14.47 -4.69
CA ARG A 90 -6.97 -15.65 -4.32
C ARG A 90 -8.05 -15.34 -3.28
N ASN A 91 -7.81 -14.32 -2.45
CA ASN A 91 -8.78 -13.86 -1.45
C ASN A 91 -9.75 -12.80 -2.00
N GLY A 92 -9.64 -12.41 -3.27
CA GLY A 92 -10.51 -11.43 -3.92
C GLY A 92 -10.17 -9.96 -3.63
N VAL A 93 -9.00 -9.68 -3.05
CA VAL A 93 -8.54 -8.31 -2.78
C VAL A 93 -8.34 -7.53 -4.08
N LYS A 94 -8.82 -6.29 -4.09
CA LYS A 94 -8.74 -5.38 -5.25
C LYS A 94 -7.70 -4.28 -5.10
N ALA A 95 -7.39 -3.87 -3.87
CA ALA A 95 -6.18 -3.09 -3.63
C ALA A 95 -5.43 -3.54 -2.38
N LEU A 96 -4.11 -3.55 -2.49
CA LEU A 96 -3.16 -4.07 -1.51
C LEU A 96 -2.09 -3.02 -1.23
N ALA A 97 -1.94 -2.60 0.02
CA ALA A 97 -0.80 -1.81 0.47
C ALA A 97 0.32 -2.72 0.98
N LEU A 98 1.51 -2.59 0.39
CA LEU A 98 2.73 -3.21 0.91
C LEU A 98 3.45 -2.17 1.77
N THR A 99 3.64 -2.46 3.05
CA THR A 99 4.08 -1.51 4.09
C THR A 99 5.23 -2.08 4.91
N ASP A 100 6.24 -2.65 4.24
CA ASP A 100 7.42 -3.23 4.91
C ASP A 100 8.07 -2.25 5.90
N HIS A 101 8.62 -2.78 7.01
CA HIS A 101 9.30 -1.99 8.02
C HIS A 101 10.53 -1.25 7.48
N ASP A 102 10.42 0.08 7.45
CA ASP A 102 11.45 1.04 7.05
C ASP A 102 12.14 0.69 5.72
N THR A 103 11.39 0.14 4.78
CA THR A 103 11.86 -0.08 3.42
C THR A 103 10.70 -0.07 2.43
N MET A 104 10.98 0.35 1.20
CA MET A 104 10.04 0.27 0.07
C MET A 104 10.61 -0.63 -1.04
N ALA A 105 11.58 -1.48 -0.70
CA ALA A 105 12.32 -2.27 -1.69
C ALA A 105 11.47 -3.35 -2.37
N GLY A 106 10.40 -3.84 -1.71
CA GLY A 106 9.50 -4.83 -2.28
C GLY A 106 8.42 -4.26 -3.21
N ILE A 107 8.21 -2.93 -3.22
CA ILE A 107 7.15 -2.30 -4.02
C ILE A 107 7.26 -2.61 -5.52
N PRO A 108 8.43 -2.51 -6.18
CA PRO A 108 8.52 -2.76 -7.62
C PRO A 108 8.11 -4.18 -8.02
N GLU A 109 8.48 -5.17 -7.19
CA GLU A 109 8.09 -6.57 -7.39
C GLU A 109 6.57 -6.73 -7.21
N ALA A 110 5.98 -6.16 -6.14
CA ALA A 110 4.54 -6.20 -5.92
C ALA A 110 3.76 -5.56 -7.07
N VAL A 111 4.21 -4.40 -7.54
CA VAL A 111 3.62 -3.66 -8.67
C VAL A 111 3.66 -4.51 -9.93
N SER A 112 4.80 -5.13 -10.25
CA SER A 112 4.96 -6.01 -11.40
C SER A 112 4.05 -7.23 -11.31
N ALA A 113 4.00 -7.91 -10.16
CA ALA A 113 3.13 -9.08 -9.96
C ALA A 113 1.64 -8.74 -10.09
N ALA A 114 1.23 -7.59 -9.57
CA ALA A 114 -0.17 -7.18 -9.51
C ALA A 114 -0.77 -6.81 -10.87
N SER A 115 0.07 -6.46 -11.86
CA SER A 115 -0.35 -6.21 -13.25
C SER A 115 -1.07 -7.41 -13.86
N LYS A 116 -0.72 -8.64 -13.47
CA LYS A 116 -1.33 -9.89 -13.96
C LYS A 116 -2.71 -10.15 -13.40
N PHE A 117 -3.04 -9.56 -12.24
CA PHE A 117 -4.22 -9.91 -11.46
C PHE A 117 -5.24 -8.75 -11.38
N GLY A 118 -4.94 -7.60 -11.98
CA GLY A 118 -5.76 -6.39 -11.88
C GLY A 118 -5.91 -5.89 -10.45
N ILE A 119 -4.88 -6.11 -9.61
CA ILE A 119 -4.85 -5.60 -8.23
C ILE A 119 -4.15 -4.25 -8.23
N ARG A 120 -4.73 -3.24 -7.59
CA ARG A 120 -4.06 -1.96 -7.38
C ARG A 120 -3.09 -2.07 -6.20
N ILE A 121 -1.81 -1.78 -6.42
CA ILE A 121 -0.84 -1.62 -5.32
C ILE A 121 -0.91 -0.20 -4.79
N ILE A 122 -0.96 -0.07 -3.46
CA ILE A 122 -0.71 1.19 -2.75
C ILE A 122 0.73 1.14 -2.22
N PRO A 123 1.68 1.88 -2.80
CA PRO A 123 3.01 1.97 -2.24
C PRO A 123 2.95 2.50 -0.81
N GLY A 124 3.56 1.81 0.14
CA GLY A 124 3.62 2.25 1.52
C GLY A 124 4.90 1.82 2.23
N VAL A 125 5.02 2.27 3.48
CA VAL A 125 6.11 1.91 4.38
C VAL A 125 5.61 2.04 5.82
N GLU A 126 6.00 1.11 6.68
CA GLU A 126 5.82 1.24 8.13
C GLU A 126 7.10 1.78 8.77
N ILE A 127 7.06 3.05 9.19
CA ILE A 127 8.22 3.77 9.70
C ILE A 127 8.31 3.59 11.22
N SER A 128 9.43 3.08 11.69
CA SER A 128 9.75 3.01 13.12
C SER A 128 10.10 4.41 13.65
N ALA A 129 9.38 4.86 14.67
CA ALA A 129 9.62 6.15 15.30
C ALA A 129 9.62 6.05 16.83
N LEU A 130 10.17 7.08 17.47
CA LEU A 130 10.09 7.28 18.92
C LEU A 130 9.24 8.53 19.18
N TYR A 131 8.09 8.34 19.81
CA TYR A 131 7.28 9.42 20.31
C TYR A 131 7.82 9.87 21.66
N ASN A 132 8.32 11.10 21.72
CA ASN A 132 8.74 11.73 22.97
C ASN A 132 7.69 12.77 23.38
N PRO A 133 6.88 12.52 24.42
CA PRO A 133 5.99 13.54 24.95
C PRO A 133 6.83 14.72 25.46
N ARG A 134 6.43 15.95 25.13
CA ARG A 134 7.16 17.17 25.52
C ARG A 134 7.35 17.31 27.04
N GLU A 135 6.58 16.59 27.84
CA GLU A 135 6.48 16.74 29.30
C GLU A 135 7.24 15.68 30.11
N VAL A 136 7.76 14.61 29.48
CA VAL A 136 8.49 13.55 30.20
C VAL A 136 9.84 13.29 29.54
N ALA A 137 10.90 13.86 30.13
CA ALA A 137 12.27 13.61 29.70
C ALA A 137 12.66 12.14 29.99
N GLY A 138 13.03 11.39 28.95
CA GLY A 138 13.68 10.08 29.08
C GLY A 138 12.80 8.84 28.84
N ALA A 139 11.52 9.00 28.50
CA ALA A 139 10.63 7.88 28.17
C ALA A 139 10.04 8.06 26.75
N GLY A 140 10.84 7.79 25.73
CA GLY A 140 10.36 7.70 24.36
C GLY A 140 9.60 6.40 24.14
N GLU A 141 8.36 6.50 23.67
CA GLU A 141 7.53 5.35 23.33
C GLU A 141 7.78 4.95 21.88
N PRO A 142 8.10 3.67 21.60
CA PRO A 142 8.18 3.19 20.23
C PRO A 142 6.80 3.22 19.58
N VAL A 143 6.68 3.89 18.44
CA VAL A 143 5.47 3.95 17.63
C VAL A 143 5.80 3.59 16.20
N HIS A 144 4.84 3.05 15.48
CA HIS A 144 4.95 2.81 14.04
C HIS A 144 4.02 3.76 13.29
N ILE A 145 4.52 4.34 12.21
CA ILE A 145 3.79 5.28 11.37
C ILE A 145 3.66 4.67 9.98
N LEU A 146 2.43 4.37 9.57
CA LEU A 146 2.14 3.98 8.19
C LEU A 146 2.12 5.22 7.31
N ALA A 147 2.95 5.20 6.27
CA ALA A 147 2.94 6.21 5.21
C ALA A 147 2.52 5.55 3.90
N TYR A 148 1.57 6.17 3.20
CA TYR A 148 1.01 5.69 1.93
C TYR A 148 1.26 6.72 0.84
N TYR A 149 1.55 6.25 -0.36
CA TYR A 149 1.88 7.09 -1.51
C TYR A 149 1.02 6.75 -2.73
N GLY A 150 0.95 7.70 -3.65
CA GLY A 150 0.34 7.49 -4.96
C GLY A 150 1.22 6.63 -5.87
N THR A 151 0.78 6.46 -7.11
CA THR A 151 1.42 5.60 -8.13
C THR A 151 2.84 6.02 -8.52
N CYS A 152 3.26 7.26 -8.24
CA CYS A 152 4.65 7.71 -8.47
C CYS A 152 5.50 7.73 -7.19
N GLY A 153 4.95 7.23 -6.09
CA GLY A 153 5.65 7.17 -4.82
C GLY A 153 5.86 8.56 -4.18
N PRO A 154 6.84 8.69 -3.28
CA PRO A 154 7.13 9.92 -2.56
C PRO A 154 7.88 10.96 -3.40
N SER A 155 7.47 12.24 -3.33
CA SER A 155 8.11 13.35 -4.05
C SER A 155 9.54 13.69 -3.59
N ARG A 156 9.94 13.15 -2.43
CA ARG A 156 11.29 13.27 -1.83
C ARG A 156 11.86 11.88 -1.53
N TYR A 157 11.81 11.00 -2.53
CA TYR A 157 12.21 9.60 -2.39
C TYR A 157 13.62 9.42 -1.82
N ASP A 158 14.63 10.14 -2.30
CA ASP A 158 16.02 9.93 -1.87
C ASP A 158 16.25 10.31 -0.40
N GLU A 159 15.59 11.37 0.06
CA GLU A 159 15.64 11.79 1.47
C GLU A 159 14.93 10.78 2.37
N LEU A 160 13.74 10.31 1.97
CA LEU A 160 13.04 9.25 2.67
C LEU A 160 13.90 7.98 2.71
N TYR A 161 14.44 7.55 1.58
CA TYR A 161 15.29 6.37 1.48
C TYR A 161 16.50 6.46 2.42
N SER A 162 17.15 7.61 2.47
CA SER A 162 18.29 7.87 3.37
C SER A 162 17.88 7.80 4.84
N MET A 163 16.74 8.38 5.20
CA MET A 163 16.18 8.30 6.56
C MET A 163 15.84 6.85 6.96
N LEU A 164 15.16 6.11 6.07
CA LEU A 164 14.83 4.70 6.27
C LEU A 164 16.08 3.81 6.38
N LEU A 165 17.13 4.09 5.59
CA LEU A 165 18.42 3.42 5.71
C LEU A 165 19.05 3.64 7.09
N ASN A 166 19.07 4.87 7.58
CA ASN A 166 19.61 5.19 8.91
C ASN A 166 18.87 4.45 10.04
N ILE A 167 17.55 4.31 9.93
CA ILE A 167 16.75 3.52 10.89
C ILE A 167 17.17 2.05 10.86
N ARG A 168 17.31 1.46 9.67
CA ARG A 168 17.74 0.06 9.49
C ARG A 168 19.16 -0.18 10.02
N ASP A 169 20.08 0.73 9.77
CA ASP A 169 21.45 0.66 10.31
C ASP A 169 21.46 0.73 11.83
N GLY A 170 20.64 1.60 12.42
CA GLY A 170 20.42 1.65 13.86
C GLY A 170 19.88 0.33 14.42
N ARG A 171 18.95 -0.33 13.72
CA ARG A 171 18.44 -1.66 14.11
C ARG A 171 19.50 -2.74 14.04
N TYR A 172 20.35 -2.72 13.01
CA TYR A 172 21.47 -3.65 12.89
C TYR A 172 22.46 -3.51 14.05
N LEU A 173 22.85 -2.28 14.40
CA LEU A 173 23.70 -2.01 15.55
C LEU A 173 23.03 -2.43 16.88
N ARG A 174 21.74 -2.13 17.04
CA ARG A 174 20.96 -2.57 18.20
C ARG A 174 20.96 -4.09 18.33
N ALA A 175 20.70 -4.82 17.25
CA ALA A 175 20.69 -6.28 17.23
C ALA A 175 22.05 -6.87 17.65
N LYS A 176 23.17 -6.32 17.14
CA LYS A 176 24.52 -6.71 17.58
C LYS A 176 24.73 -6.50 19.09
N ASN A 177 24.32 -5.35 19.61
CA ASN A 177 24.43 -5.04 21.03
C ASN A 177 23.54 -5.96 21.90
N MET A 178 22.34 -6.29 21.42
CA MET A 178 21.44 -7.24 22.09
C MET A 178 22.05 -8.64 22.14
N LEU A 179 22.63 -9.13 21.03
CA LEU A 179 23.32 -10.41 21.01
C LEU A 179 24.49 -10.45 21.99
N ALA A 180 25.32 -9.42 22.04
CA ALA A 180 26.43 -9.34 22.98
C ALA A 180 25.92 -9.38 24.45
N LYS A 181 24.81 -8.70 24.76
CA LYS A 181 24.17 -8.75 26.08
C LYS A 181 23.65 -10.15 26.40
N LEU A 182 22.92 -10.79 25.48
CA LEU A 182 22.36 -12.13 25.64
C LEU A 182 23.46 -13.19 25.86
N ASN A 183 24.54 -13.11 25.08
CA ASN A 183 25.69 -14.00 25.23
C ASN A 183 26.38 -13.84 26.59
N ARG A 184 26.48 -12.61 27.13
CA ARG A 184 26.99 -12.39 28.52
C ARG A 184 26.08 -12.99 29.58
N LEU A 185 24.77 -13.06 29.31
CA LEU A 185 23.78 -13.74 30.16
C LEU A 185 23.78 -15.27 29.95
N LYS A 186 24.78 -15.82 29.26
CA LYS A 186 24.93 -17.25 28.96
C LYS A 186 23.79 -17.82 28.12
N VAL A 187 23.16 -16.98 27.29
CA VAL A 187 22.18 -17.38 26.27
C VAL A 187 22.92 -17.40 24.92
N PRO A 188 23.45 -18.55 24.46
CA PRO A 188 24.34 -18.61 23.29
C PRO A 188 23.55 -18.45 21.99
N ILE A 189 23.39 -17.20 21.55
CA ILE A 189 22.70 -16.85 20.30
C ILE A 189 23.74 -16.30 19.34
N LYS A 190 23.83 -16.95 18.18
CA LYS A 190 24.66 -16.50 17.06
C LYS A 190 23.89 -15.60 16.10
N TRP A 191 24.61 -14.80 15.33
CA TRP A 191 24.05 -13.87 14.34
C TRP A 191 23.13 -14.56 13.34
N GLU A 192 23.47 -15.78 12.93
CA GLU A 192 22.74 -16.53 11.90
C GLU A 192 21.31 -16.92 12.35
N HIS A 193 21.05 -16.97 13.65
CA HIS A 193 19.71 -17.25 14.17
C HIS A 193 18.79 -16.01 14.12
N ILE A 194 19.33 -14.81 13.97
CA ILE A 194 18.53 -13.58 14.00
C ILE A 194 18.49 -12.85 12.66
N THR A 195 19.10 -13.43 11.61
CA THR A 195 19.02 -12.91 10.23
C THR A 195 17.78 -13.40 9.50
N LYS A 196 17.06 -14.38 10.06
CA LYS A 196 15.85 -14.96 9.47
C LYS A 196 14.79 -15.12 10.54
N ILE A 197 13.53 -14.89 10.17
CA ILE A 197 12.37 -15.12 11.05
C ILE A 197 12.33 -16.57 11.55
N ALA A 198 12.70 -17.53 10.69
CA ALA A 198 12.81 -18.93 11.07
C ALA A 198 13.72 -19.14 12.29
N GLY A 199 14.85 -18.43 12.36
CA GLY A 199 15.76 -18.51 13.50
C GLY A 199 15.17 -17.91 14.78
N PHE A 200 14.36 -16.84 14.69
CA PHE A 200 13.60 -16.35 15.85
C PHE A 200 12.54 -17.35 16.32
N SER A 201 11.87 -18.04 15.39
CA SER A 201 10.91 -19.10 15.70
C SER A 201 11.58 -20.27 16.44
N GLU A 202 12.74 -20.73 15.96
CA GLU A 202 13.55 -21.77 16.61
C GLU A 202 14.03 -21.34 18.00
N LEU A 203 14.46 -20.09 18.15
CA LEU A 203 14.87 -19.54 19.45
C LEU A 203 13.68 -19.50 20.43
N ALA A 204 12.50 -19.08 19.97
CA ALA A 204 11.32 -19.05 20.82
C ALA A 204 10.93 -20.46 21.30
N GLU A 205 10.96 -21.47 20.43
CA GLU A 205 10.72 -22.87 20.82
C GLU A 205 11.76 -23.37 21.82
N LYS A 206 13.05 -23.16 21.53
CA LYS A 206 14.15 -23.60 22.39
C LYS A 206 14.06 -23.05 23.82
N TYR A 207 13.63 -21.81 23.96
CA TYR A 207 13.53 -21.13 25.26
C TYR A 207 12.11 -21.10 25.84
N GLY A 208 11.15 -21.80 25.22
CA GLY A 208 9.76 -21.85 25.68
C GLY A 208 9.06 -20.48 25.69
N LEU A 209 9.47 -19.57 24.79
CA LEU A 209 8.91 -18.23 24.68
C LEU A 209 7.62 -18.25 23.85
N LEU A 210 6.67 -17.39 24.23
CA LEU A 210 5.46 -17.17 23.46
C LEU A 210 5.80 -16.42 22.17
N LYS A 211 5.41 -16.99 21.03
CA LYS A 211 5.50 -16.33 19.73
C LYS A 211 4.28 -15.42 19.59
N LEU A 212 4.50 -14.11 19.71
CA LEU A 212 3.46 -13.10 19.50
C LEU A 212 3.68 -12.43 18.14
N GLY A 213 2.61 -12.18 17.41
CA GLY A 213 2.57 -11.36 16.20
C GLY A 213 1.83 -10.04 16.45
N GLY A 214 2.02 -9.05 15.57
CA GLY A 214 1.21 -7.84 15.55
C GLY A 214 -0.18 -8.09 14.93
N SER A 215 -0.96 -7.03 14.74
CA SER A 215 -2.26 -7.09 14.05
C SER A 215 -2.15 -7.08 12.53
N ASP A 216 -0.94 -6.90 12.03
CA ASP A 216 -0.54 -6.82 10.63
C ASP A 216 -0.28 -8.19 10.00
N PHE A 217 -0.43 -8.26 8.68
CA PHE A 217 -0.27 -9.52 7.95
C PHE A 217 1.21 -9.76 7.60
N HIS A 218 1.73 -10.90 8.03
CA HIS A 218 3.07 -11.39 7.71
C HIS A 218 3.06 -12.69 6.90
N GLY A 219 1.91 -13.33 6.69
CA GLY A 219 1.80 -14.54 5.86
C GLY A 219 2.40 -15.79 6.49
N ARG A 220 2.37 -15.88 7.83
CA ARG A 220 2.74 -17.09 8.59
C ARG A 220 1.83 -18.26 8.26
N GLY A 221 0.54 -17.97 8.00
CA GLY A 221 -0.50 -18.98 7.93
C GLY A 221 -0.82 -19.60 9.29
N GLY A 222 -1.78 -20.53 9.33
CA GLY A 222 -2.24 -21.16 10.58
C GLY A 222 -3.50 -20.49 11.15
N LYS A 223 -3.81 -20.78 12.42
CA LYS A 223 -5.06 -20.32 13.07
C LYS A 223 -4.95 -18.95 13.76
N ASP A 224 -3.74 -18.46 13.95
CA ASP A 224 -3.44 -17.31 14.80
C ASP A 224 -3.21 -16.00 14.02
N GLU A 225 -3.37 -16.03 12.70
CA GLU A 225 -3.24 -14.88 11.80
C GLU A 225 -4.51 -14.78 10.93
N SER A 226 -5.05 -13.56 10.79
CA SER A 226 -6.16 -13.31 9.88
C SER A 226 -5.63 -13.20 8.45
N ASP A 227 -6.24 -13.88 7.49
CA ASP A 227 -5.77 -13.84 6.10
C ASP A 227 -6.07 -12.46 5.46
N ILE A 228 -5.34 -12.13 4.39
CA ILE A 228 -5.47 -10.86 3.67
C ILE A 228 -6.91 -10.65 3.20
N GLY A 229 -7.45 -9.45 3.44
CA GLY A 229 -8.80 -9.06 3.03
C GLY A 229 -9.92 -9.67 3.87
N THR A 230 -9.62 -10.39 4.96
CA THR A 230 -10.66 -10.95 5.86
C THR A 230 -11.14 -9.96 6.92
N VAL A 231 -10.34 -8.92 7.21
CA VAL A 231 -10.69 -7.86 8.15
C VAL A 231 -11.70 -6.92 7.50
N LYS A 232 -12.91 -6.87 8.05
CA LYS A 232 -13.98 -6.03 7.51
C LYS A 232 -13.81 -4.58 7.93
N LEU A 233 -13.56 -3.70 6.96
CA LEU A 233 -13.60 -2.25 7.13
C LEU A 233 -14.92 -1.68 6.59
N ALA A 234 -15.47 -0.68 7.27
CA ALA A 234 -16.63 0.03 6.75
C ALA A 234 -16.23 0.77 5.46
N ILE A 235 -17.02 0.62 4.39
CA ILE A 235 -16.74 1.27 3.10
C ILE A 235 -16.60 2.79 3.22
N THR A 236 -17.32 3.40 4.18
CA THR A 236 -17.22 4.83 4.49
C THR A 236 -15.86 5.21 5.05
N THR A 237 -15.21 4.34 5.83
CA THR A 237 -13.85 4.59 6.35
C THR A 237 -12.86 4.64 5.21
N LEU A 238 -12.98 3.72 4.24
CA LEU A 238 -12.11 3.73 3.08
C LEU A 238 -12.36 4.92 2.15
N CYS A 239 -13.63 5.29 1.96
CA CYS A 239 -13.97 6.52 1.24
C CYS A 239 -13.37 7.76 1.91
N CYS A 240 -13.42 7.86 3.25
CA CYS A 240 -12.75 8.94 3.99
C CYS A 240 -11.23 8.90 3.81
N PHE A 241 -10.61 7.72 3.88
CA PHE A 241 -9.18 7.55 3.61
C PHE A 241 -8.82 8.09 2.22
N LEU A 242 -9.53 7.67 1.17
CA LEU A 242 -9.27 8.12 -0.20
C LEU A 242 -9.50 9.61 -0.38
N LYS A 243 -10.56 10.18 0.22
CA LYS A 243 -10.82 11.63 0.20
C LYS A 243 -9.72 12.46 0.83
N MET A 244 -9.00 11.92 1.83
CA MET A 244 -7.84 12.58 2.43
C MET A 244 -6.56 12.31 1.63
N ALA A 245 -6.36 11.08 1.18
CA ALA A 245 -5.12 10.64 0.56
C ALA A 245 -4.94 11.17 -0.86
N ARG A 246 -6.01 11.16 -1.67
CA ARG A 246 -5.94 11.52 -3.09
C ARG A 246 -5.39 12.93 -3.31
N PRO A 247 -5.89 14.02 -2.68
CA PRO A 247 -5.32 15.35 -2.87
C PRO A 247 -3.82 15.45 -2.53
N ILE A 248 -3.40 14.76 -1.47
CA ILE A 248 -1.98 14.72 -1.05
C ILE A 248 -1.14 14.01 -2.11
N TRP A 249 -1.63 12.87 -2.60
CA TRP A 249 -0.98 12.13 -3.67
C TRP A 249 -0.95 12.92 -4.97
N SER A 250 -1.97 13.74 -5.27
CA SER A 250 -2.01 14.52 -6.52
C SER A 250 -0.96 15.60 -6.49
N THR A 251 -0.86 16.33 -5.37
CA THR A 251 0.17 17.36 -5.21
C THR A 251 1.57 16.76 -5.30
N ALA A 252 1.82 15.64 -4.60
CA ALA A 252 3.12 14.96 -4.70
C ALA A 252 3.43 14.48 -6.12
N MET A 253 2.43 13.97 -6.84
CA MET A 253 2.54 13.60 -8.24
C MET A 253 2.94 14.78 -9.11
N LYS A 254 2.28 15.95 -8.96
CA LYS A 254 2.65 17.17 -9.68
C LYS A 254 4.12 17.51 -9.47
N ASP A 255 4.55 17.54 -8.21
CA ASP A 255 5.93 17.87 -7.86
C ASP A 255 6.93 16.93 -8.54
N ILE A 256 6.61 15.63 -8.60
CA ILE A 256 7.45 14.62 -9.25
C ILE A 256 7.51 14.86 -10.77
N LEU A 257 6.36 15.07 -11.41
CA LEU A 257 6.29 15.27 -12.86
C LEU A 257 6.94 16.60 -13.28
N LEU A 258 6.77 17.67 -12.50
CA LEU A 258 7.43 18.96 -12.73
C LEU A 258 8.96 18.83 -12.61
N LYS A 259 9.46 18.18 -11.56
CA LYS A 259 10.91 17.90 -11.42
C LYS A 259 11.45 17.09 -12.58
N PHE A 260 10.69 16.10 -13.06
CA PHE A 260 11.08 15.33 -14.23
C PHE A 260 11.06 16.16 -15.52
N ALA A 261 10.09 17.07 -15.69
CA ALA A 261 10.05 17.97 -16.84
C ALA A 261 11.21 19.00 -16.82
N GLU A 262 11.64 19.43 -15.63
CA GLU A 262 12.83 20.29 -15.45
C GLU A 262 14.14 19.53 -15.72
N GLU A 263 14.21 18.26 -15.29
CA GLU A 263 15.38 17.40 -15.48
C GLU A 263 14.97 15.99 -15.96
N PRO A 264 14.75 15.81 -17.28
CA PRO A 264 14.32 14.53 -17.87
C PRO A 264 15.49 13.54 -17.96
N SER A 265 15.85 12.96 -16.83
CA SER A 265 16.91 11.96 -16.66
C SER A 265 16.36 10.55 -16.50
N SER A 266 17.15 9.53 -16.85
CA SER A 266 16.79 8.13 -16.63
C SER A 266 16.63 7.78 -15.15
N ALA A 267 17.33 8.49 -14.26
CA ALA A 267 17.18 8.34 -12.82
C ALA A 267 15.81 8.84 -12.34
N ASN A 268 15.39 10.04 -12.77
CA ASN A 268 14.09 10.61 -12.41
C ASN A 268 12.94 9.76 -13.00
N LEU A 269 13.07 9.33 -14.25
CA LEU A 269 12.16 8.38 -14.87
C LEU A 269 12.10 7.06 -14.07
N GLY A 270 13.25 6.51 -13.71
CA GLY A 270 13.39 5.30 -12.91
C GLY A 270 12.61 5.38 -11.58
N ASN A 271 12.67 6.52 -10.90
CA ASN A 271 11.94 6.74 -9.65
C ASN A 271 10.42 6.81 -9.86
N ILE A 272 9.95 7.39 -10.98
CA ILE A 272 8.53 7.44 -11.32
C ILE A 272 7.97 6.05 -11.58
N ILE A 273 8.64 5.29 -12.46
CA ILE A 273 8.16 3.98 -12.91
C ILE A 273 8.27 2.91 -11.82
N LYS A 274 9.15 3.12 -10.82
CA LYS A 274 9.39 2.19 -9.70
C LYS A 274 8.12 1.84 -8.93
N PHE A 275 7.18 2.77 -8.85
CA PHE A 275 5.97 2.66 -8.03
C PHE A 275 4.70 2.46 -8.86
N GLY A 276 4.79 2.61 -10.19
CA GLY A 276 3.65 2.58 -11.11
C GLY A 276 3.53 1.25 -11.86
N GLN A 277 2.30 0.78 -12.08
CA GLN A 277 2.02 -0.40 -12.91
C GLN A 277 2.09 -0.07 -14.39
N LEU A 278 3.29 0.07 -14.96
CA LEU A 278 3.41 0.21 -16.41
C LEU A 278 3.06 -1.12 -17.09
N THR A 279 1.99 -1.12 -17.86
CA THR A 279 1.76 -2.16 -18.86
C THR A 279 2.69 -1.87 -20.04
N ASN A 280 3.60 -2.80 -20.35
CA ASN A 280 4.54 -2.75 -21.49
C ASN A 280 5.68 -1.69 -21.46
N ALA A 281 6.56 -1.73 -20.47
CA ALA A 281 7.79 -0.92 -20.47
C ALA A 281 8.74 -1.16 -21.68
N ASP A 282 8.65 -2.32 -22.34
CA ASP A 282 9.54 -2.71 -23.45
C ASP A 282 9.22 -2.03 -24.79
N ALA A 283 8.12 -1.28 -24.90
CA ALA A 283 7.65 -0.72 -26.17
C ALA A 283 8.05 0.76 -26.41
N PHE A 284 8.75 1.41 -25.48
CA PHE A 284 8.89 2.87 -25.48
C PHE A 284 10.31 3.37 -25.78
N SER A 285 10.43 4.29 -26.77
CA SER A 285 11.65 5.07 -27.04
C SER A 285 11.87 6.14 -25.93
N PRO A 286 13.09 6.56 -25.57
CA PRO A 286 13.39 7.39 -24.40
C PRO A 286 12.68 8.76 -24.33
N ILE A 287 12.21 9.28 -25.46
CA ILE A 287 11.48 10.56 -25.53
C ILE A 287 9.96 10.31 -25.39
N ASN A 288 9.46 9.26 -26.05
CA ASN A 288 8.09 8.81 -25.89
C ASN A 288 7.81 8.38 -24.43
N THR A 289 8.79 7.73 -23.76
CA THR A 289 8.65 7.32 -22.35
C THR A 289 8.26 8.47 -21.43
N GLY A 290 8.68 9.72 -21.68
CA GLY A 290 8.34 10.84 -20.80
C GLY A 290 6.87 11.25 -20.91
N ILE A 291 6.37 11.38 -22.14
CA ILE A 291 4.96 11.71 -22.42
C ILE A 291 4.05 10.54 -22.05
N ASP A 292 4.44 9.31 -22.42
CA ASP A 292 3.71 8.09 -22.11
C ASP A 292 3.61 7.86 -20.58
N VAL A 293 4.65 8.23 -19.82
CA VAL A 293 4.61 8.18 -18.35
C VAL A 293 3.69 9.23 -17.78
N VAL A 294 3.66 10.45 -18.32
CA VAL A 294 2.68 11.46 -17.90
C VAL A 294 1.27 10.96 -18.17
N ASP A 295 0.97 10.51 -19.39
CA ASP A 295 -0.36 10.01 -19.74
C ASP A 295 -0.74 8.74 -18.95
N PHE A 296 0.22 7.88 -18.63
CA PHE A 296 0.03 6.76 -17.70
C PHE A 296 -0.33 7.22 -16.28
N CYS A 297 0.39 8.21 -15.75
CA CYS A 297 0.13 8.76 -14.42
C CYS A 297 -1.28 9.36 -14.36
N LEU A 298 -1.75 9.98 -15.45
CA LEU A 298 -3.06 10.59 -15.56
C LEU A 298 -4.21 9.61 -15.80
N SER A 299 -3.98 8.59 -16.63
CA SER A 299 -4.96 7.54 -16.90
C SER A 299 -5.18 6.65 -15.68
N SER A 300 -4.12 6.37 -14.90
CA SER A 300 -4.21 5.67 -13.60
C SER A 300 -5.07 6.41 -12.56
N TRP A 301 -5.46 7.66 -12.85
CA TRP A 301 -6.12 8.63 -11.98
C TRP A 301 -7.50 9.10 -12.47
N SER A 302 -7.93 8.79 -13.70
CA SER A 302 -9.01 9.52 -14.37
C SER A 302 -10.44 9.32 -13.83
N SER A 303 -11.07 10.43 -13.43
CA SER A 303 -12.36 10.98 -13.96
C SER A 303 -13.07 11.97 -13.02
N ASN A 304 -12.65 12.12 -11.75
CA ASN A 304 -13.40 12.90 -10.74
C ASN A 304 -12.56 13.75 -9.76
N ASP A 305 -11.25 13.88 -9.96
CA ASP A 305 -10.42 14.71 -9.08
C ASP A 305 -10.07 16.02 -9.78
N ASP A 306 -10.43 17.13 -9.15
CA ASP A 306 -10.22 18.53 -9.54
C ASP A 306 -8.73 18.92 -9.51
N MET A 307 -7.91 18.21 -10.28
CA MET A 307 -6.61 18.72 -10.67
C MET A 307 -6.87 19.71 -11.81
N GLU A 308 -6.81 21.00 -11.53
CA GLU A 308 -6.95 22.02 -12.57
C GLU A 308 -5.99 21.71 -13.73
N ASP A 309 -6.57 21.41 -14.90
CA ASP A 309 -5.91 20.98 -16.14
C ASP A 309 -4.71 21.87 -16.55
N VAL A 310 -4.66 23.12 -16.06
CA VAL A 310 -3.73 24.16 -16.52
C VAL A 310 -2.27 23.86 -16.16
N GLU A 311 -1.97 23.50 -14.90
CA GLU A 311 -0.58 23.22 -14.47
C GLU A 311 -0.06 21.89 -15.03
N LEU A 312 -0.98 20.97 -15.29
CA LEU A 312 -0.69 19.66 -15.85
C LEU A 312 -0.40 19.73 -17.35
N GLU A 313 -1.11 20.60 -18.05
CA GLU A 313 -0.82 20.95 -19.43
C GLU A 313 0.53 21.68 -19.54
N GLU A 314 0.94 22.46 -18.53
CA GLU A 314 2.29 23.02 -18.47
C GLU A 314 3.38 21.94 -18.42
N VAL A 315 3.18 20.88 -17.62
CA VAL A 315 4.08 19.71 -17.57
C VAL A 315 4.19 19.05 -18.95
N ARG A 316 3.05 18.84 -19.63
CA ARG A 316 3.00 18.27 -20.98
C ARG A 316 3.74 19.15 -21.99
N LEU A 317 3.50 20.45 -21.99
CA LEU A 317 4.14 21.40 -22.90
C LEU A 317 5.67 21.42 -22.70
N LYS A 318 6.14 21.39 -21.45
CA LYS A 318 7.58 21.33 -21.13
C LYS A 318 8.23 20.05 -21.67
N LEU A 319 7.59 18.90 -21.48
CA LEU A 319 8.09 17.62 -21.99
C LEU A 319 8.04 17.53 -23.52
N ALA A 320 6.99 18.06 -24.14
CA ALA A 320 6.86 18.11 -25.59
C ALA A 320 7.92 19.03 -26.23
N HIS A 321 8.25 20.15 -25.59
CA HIS A 321 9.33 21.04 -26.03
C HIS A 321 10.69 20.33 -25.97
N TYR A 322 10.99 19.67 -24.85
CA TYR A 322 12.21 18.88 -24.70
C TYR A 322 12.35 17.77 -25.75
N ALA A 323 11.22 17.12 -26.10
CA ALA A 323 11.17 16.12 -27.15
C ALA A 323 11.51 16.67 -28.55
N ALA A 324 11.21 17.94 -28.81
CA ALA A 324 11.39 18.60 -30.11
C ALA A 324 12.78 19.23 -30.30
N GLU A 325 13.53 19.50 -29.22
CA GLU A 325 14.86 20.13 -29.26
C GLU A 325 16.04 19.15 -29.44
N ARG A 326 15.77 17.84 -29.62
CA ARG A 326 16.77 16.77 -29.83
C ARG A 326 16.64 16.12 -31.20
#